data_AF-A0A8B6GND7-F1
#
_entry.id   AF-A0A8B6GND7-F1
#
_cell.length_a   1.000
_cell.length_b   1.000
_cell.length_c   1.000
_cell.angle_alpha   90.00
_cell.angle_beta   90.00
_cell.angle_gamma   90.00
#
_symmetry.space_group_name_H-M   'P 1'
#
loop_
_entity.id
_entity.type
_entity.pdbx_description
1 polymer ?
#
loop_
_entity_poly.entity_id
_entity_poly.type
_entity_poly.pdbx_seq_one_letter_code
_entity_poly.pdbx_strand_id
1 'polypeptide(L)'
;MFYSFKVDEHHRDYLRFLWHEQNDINKPLTEYRMCVHIFGNTASPSIASYGLKQSAMRSNLGSDVTHFVLNDFYVDDGLTSLPTATEAVNLLKKTQEALITEGKLRLHKIASNNKEVMEAFPPEDLAKNLENLKLTDQALPVQHSLGIRWSLDSDTFSFDISTEDRPYSRRGVLSTINYF
;
A
#
# COMPACT_ATOMS: atom_id res chain seq x y z
N MET A 1 5.09 -1.51 4.37
CA MET A 1 4.48 -2.34 5.43
C MET A 1 5.35 -3.54 5.83
N PHE A 2 5.60 -4.54 4.95
CA PHE A 2 6.22 -5.82 5.35
C PHE A 2 7.55 -5.71 6.12
N TYR A 3 8.45 -4.82 5.67
CA TYR A 3 9.77 -4.65 6.29
C TYR A 3 9.74 -4.08 7.72
N SER A 4 8.60 -3.59 8.19
CA SER A 4 8.44 -3.15 9.59
C SER A 4 8.34 -4.31 10.57
N PHE A 5 8.14 -5.55 10.09
CA PHE A 5 7.99 -6.74 10.92
C PHE A 5 9.19 -7.66 10.79
N LYS A 6 9.80 -8.00 11.93
CA LYS A 6 10.94 -8.91 12.00
C LYS A 6 10.51 -10.37 11.88
N VAL A 7 11.31 -11.15 11.17
CA VAL A 7 11.20 -12.61 11.14
C VAL A 7 11.88 -13.17 12.37
N ASP A 8 11.22 -14.15 13.02
CA ASP A 8 11.79 -14.91 14.13
C ASP A 8 13.15 -15.50 13.74
N GLU A 9 14.13 -15.45 14.64
CA GLU A 9 15.51 -15.82 14.31
C GLU A 9 15.62 -17.26 13.79
N HIS A 10 14.81 -18.17 14.33
CA HIS A 10 14.78 -19.58 13.94
C HIS A 10 14.22 -19.79 12.52
N HIS A 11 13.48 -18.83 11.98
CA HIS A 11 12.91 -18.89 10.63
C HIS A 11 13.75 -18.15 9.58
N ARG A 12 14.74 -17.33 9.98
CA ARG A 12 15.52 -16.52 9.02
C ARG A 12 16.34 -17.36 8.05
N ASP A 13 16.72 -18.57 8.44
CA ASP A 13 17.49 -19.47 7.57
C ASP A 13 16.68 -19.99 6.37
N TYR A 14 15.34 -19.93 6.41
CA TYR A 14 14.49 -20.22 5.25
C TYR A 14 14.41 -19.04 4.25
N LEU A 15 14.95 -17.88 4.60
CA LEU A 15 14.93 -16.66 3.78
C LEU A 15 16.34 -16.25 3.33
N ARG A 16 17.20 -17.25 3.10
CA ARG A 16 18.56 -17.05 2.59
C ARG A 16 18.55 -16.73 1.11
N PHE A 17 19.46 -15.87 0.70
CA PHE A 17 19.70 -15.53 -0.69
C PHE A 17 21.19 -15.26 -0.91
N LEU A 18 21.63 -15.43 -2.15
CA LEU A 18 23.00 -15.17 -2.55
C LEU A 18 23.07 -13.82 -3.23
N TRP A 19 24.08 -13.03 -2.88
CA TRP A 19 24.34 -11.75 -3.54
C TRP A 19 25.84 -11.48 -3.62
N HIS A 20 26.26 -10.76 -4.64
CA HIS A 20 27.66 -10.34 -4.73
C HIS A 20 27.93 -9.21 -3.74
N GLU A 21 29.08 -9.29 -3.05
CA GLU A 21 29.44 -8.25 -2.09
C GLU A 21 29.44 -6.87 -2.72
N GLN A 22 28.89 -5.89 -2.00
CA GLN A 22 28.81 -4.49 -2.43
C GLN A 22 28.14 -4.30 -3.80
N ASN A 23 27.30 -5.26 -4.23
CA ASN A 23 26.61 -5.22 -5.52
C ASN A 23 27.54 -5.22 -6.74
N ASP A 24 28.71 -5.87 -6.64
CA ASP A 24 29.70 -5.98 -7.72
C ASP A 24 29.87 -7.42 -8.17
N ILE A 25 29.46 -7.73 -9.41
CA ILE A 25 29.50 -9.09 -9.99
C ILE A 25 30.89 -9.73 -10.03
N ASN A 26 31.96 -8.92 -9.93
CA ASN A 26 33.33 -9.41 -9.91
C ASN A 26 33.78 -9.84 -8.51
N LYS A 27 32.99 -9.51 -7.47
CA LYS A 27 33.27 -9.89 -6.08
C LYS A 27 32.66 -11.25 -5.74
N PRO A 28 33.15 -11.91 -4.67
CA PRO A 28 32.62 -13.18 -4.24
C PRO A 28 31.11 -13.15 -4.01
N LEU A 29 30.48 -14.30 -4.28
CA LEU A 29 29.10 -14.53 -3.95
C LEU A 29 28.99 -14.84 -2.46
N THR A 30 28.23 -14.04 -1.73
CA THR A 30 28.07 -14.15 -0.27
C THR A 30 26.62 -14.49 0.07
N GLU A 31 26.45 -15.29 1.11
CA GLU A 31 25.13 -15.66 1.63
C GLU A 31 24.62 -14.58 2.58
N TYR A 32 23.38 -14.14 2.34
CA TYR A 32 22.64 -13.23 3.18
C TYR A 32 21.35 -13.90 3.64
N ARG A 33 20.76 -13.39 4.72
CA ARG A 33 19.44 -13.80 5.20
C ARG A 33 18.56 -12.59 5.47
N MET A 34 17.31 -12.66 5.07
CA MET A 34 16.34 -11.61 5.38
C MET A 34 15.97 -11.65 6.86
N CYS A 35 16.04 -10.51 7.53
CA CYS A 35 15.65 -10.37 8.94
C CYS A 35 14.22 -9.87 9.12
N VAL A 36 13.54 -9.53 8.03
CA VAL A 36 12.21 -8.93 8.01
C VAL A 36 11.32 -9.65 7.00
N HIS A 37 10.01 -9.53 7.17
CA HIS A 37 9.05 -10.14 6.26
C HIS A 37 9.16 -9.54 4.86
N ILE A 38 9.26 -10.38 3.83
CA ILE A 38 9.46 -9.96 2.44
C ILE A 38 8.22 -10.13 1.56
N PHE A 39 8.17 -9.37 0.48
CA PHE A 39 7.23 -9.61 -0.62
C PHE A 39 7.53 -10.94 -1.31
N GLY A 40 6.49 -11.62 -1.82
CA GLY A 40 6.62 -12.92 -2.48
C GLY A 40 6.67 -14.13 -1.54
N ASN A 41 6.81 -13.93 -0.24
CA ASN A 41 6.68 -15.01 0.75
C ASN A 41 5.23 -15.15 1.24
N THR A 42 4.67 -16.36 1.13
CA THR A 42 3.25 -16.66 1.39
C THR A 42 2.77 -16.24 2.79
N ALA A 43 3.63 -16.36 3.82
CA ALA A 43 3.24 -16.03 5.19
C ALA A 43 3.34 -14.52 5.52
N SER A 44 4.09 -13.75 4.74
CA SER A 44 4.36 -12.33 5.03
C SER A 44 3.09 -11.46 5.06
N PRO A 45 2.13 -11.60 4.11
CA PRO A 45 0.88 -10.84 4.15
C PRO A 45 0.12 -11.04 5.45
N SER A 46 -0.09 -12.28 5.88
CA SER A 46 -0.83 -12.60 7.11
C SER A 46 -0.19 -11.98 8.35
N ILE A 47 1.14 -12.06 8.46
CA ILE A 47 1.87 -11.52 9.62
C ILE A 47 1.85 -10.00 9.63
N ALA A 48 2.03 -9.37 8.47
CA ALA A 48 2.01 -7.91 8.38
C ALA A 48 0.61 -7.33 8.61
N SER A 49 -0.44 -7.98 8.08
CA SER A 49 -1.84 -7.61 8.37
C SER A 49 -2.17 -7.77 9.86
N TYR A 50 -1.68 -8.84 10.50
CA TYR A 50 -1.84 -8.99 11.95
C TYR A 50 -1.16 -7.86 12.71
N GLY A 51 0.10 -7.56 12.37
CA GLY A 51 0.85 -6.47 12.99
C GLY A 51 0.19 -5.10 12.81
N LEU A 52 -0.30 -4.79 11.60
CA LEU A 52 -1.07 -3.58 11.31
C LEU A 52 -2.31 -3.47 12.23
N LYS A 53 -3.10 -4.54 12.35
CA LYS A 53 -4.28 -4.58 13.23
C LYS A 53 -3.90 -4.39 14.70
N GLN A 54 -2.82 -5.03 15.15
CA GLN A 54 -2.33 -4.86 16.52
C GLN A 54 -1.90 -3.42 16.81
N SER A 55 -1.27 -2.74 15.85
CA SER A 55 -0.89 -1.33 16.01
C SER A 55 -2.12 -0.43 16.21
N ALA A 56 -3.19 -0.65 15.46
CA ALA A 56 -4.43 0.11 15.66
C ALA A 56 -5.12 -0.23 17.00
N MET A 57 -5.23 -1.52 17.35
CA MET A 57 -5.88 -1.97 18.58
C MET A 57 -5.18 -1.50 19.86
N ARG A 58 -3.86 -1.31 19.82
CA ARG A 58 -3.07 -0.79 20.95
C ARG A 58 -3.12 0.73 21.06
N SER A 59 -3.48 1.41 19.99
CA SER A 59 -3.65 2.86 20.00
C SER A 59 -4.89 3.25 20.78
N ASN A 60 -4.82 4.37 21.51
CA ASN A 60 -5.96 4.96 22.23
C ASN A 60 -6.61 6.12 21.43
N LEU A 61 -6.40 6.17 20.11
CA LEU A 61 -6.76 7.32 19.27
C LEU A 61 -8.21 7.31 18.73
N GLY A 62 -8.98 6.28 19.08
CA GLY A 62 -10.41 6.21 18.82
C GLY A 62 -10.86 4.88 18.20
N SER A 63 -12.15 4.59 18.37
CA SER A 63 -12.78 3.41 17.76
C SER A 63 -12.91 3.53 16.24
N ASP A 64 -12.93 4.75 15.71
CA ASP A 64 -12.92 5.08 14.28
C ASP A 64 -11.63 4.57 13.60
N VAL A 65 -10.47 4.86 14.19
CA VAL A 65 -9.16 4.37 13.71
C VAL A 65 -9.11 2.84 13.73
N THR A 66 -9.56 2.23 14.83
CA THR A 66 -9.59 0.77 14.96
C THR A 66 -10.50 0.17 13.91
N HIS A 67 -11.71 0.72 13.73
CA HIS A 67 -12.65 0.24 12.72
C HIS A 67 -12.05 0.32 11.31
N PHE A 68 -11.49 1.47 10.94
CA PHE A 68 -10.84 1.67 9.64
C PHE A 68 -9.75 0.62 9.39
N VAL A 69 -8.81 0.45 10.32
CA VAL A 69 -7.70 -0.49 10.12
C VAL A 69 -8.17 -1.96 10.09
N LEU A 70 -9.21 -2.31 10.83
CA LEU A 70 -9.66 -3.70 10.94
C LEU A 70 -10.53 -4.14 9.75
N ASN A 71 -11.34 -3.23 9.21
CA ASN A 71 -12.43 -3.54 8.28
C ASN A 71 -12.23 -2.97 6.88
N ASP A 72 -11.48 -1.88 6.74
CA ASP A 72 -11.37 -1.14 5.47
C ASP A 72 -10.02 -1.38 4.77
N PHE A 73 -9.15 -2.22 5.35
CA PHE A 73 -7.89 -2.63 4.75
C PHE A 73 -8.00 -3.99 4.05
N TYR A 74 -7.53 -4.03 2.81
CA TYR A 74 -7.17 -5.24 2.11
C TYR A 74 -5.64 -5.35 2.03
N VAL A 75 -5.06 -6.21 2.89
CA VAL A 75 -3.61 -6.36 3.05
C VAL A 75 -2.95 -5.02 3.41
N ASP A 76 -2.26 -4.36 2.47
CA ASP A 76 -1.57 -3.09 2.65
C ASP A 76 -2.33 -1.87 2.10
N ASP A 77 -3.44 -2.09 1.40
CA ASP A 77 -4.28 -1.03 0.83
C ASP A 77 -5.50 -0.75 1.72
N GLY A 78 -5.64 0.50 2.18
CA GLY A 78 -6.80 0.97 2.93
C GLY A 78 -7.73 1.81 2.05
N LEU A 79 -9.03 1.49 2.03
CA LEU A 79 -10.04 2.19 1.24
C LEU A 79 -11.29 2.46 2.07
N THR A 80 -11.62 3.73 2.29
CA THR A 80 -12.80 4.14 3.06
C THR A 80 -13.49 5.34 2.41
N SER A 81 -14.71 5.64 2.84
CA SER A 81 -15.51 6.77 2.39
C SER A 81 -16.19 7.42 3.58
N LEU A 82 -16.15 8.75 3.64
CA LEU A 82 -16.71 9.53 4.74
C LEU A 82 -17.53 10.71 4.21
N PRO A 83 -18.56 11.16 4.94
CA PRO A 83 -19.46 12.23 4.49
C PRO A 83 -18.77 13.57 4.22
N THR A 84 -17.66 13.87 4.91
CA THR A 84 -16.99 15.17 4.80
C THR A 84 -15.47 15.06 4.70
N ALA A 85 -14.85 16.05 4.05
CA ALA A 85 -13.39 16.17 3.96
C ALA A 85 -12.75 16.25 5.36
N THR A 86 -13.35 17.02 6.27
CA THR A 86 -12.87 17.17 7.65
C THR A 86 -12.83 15.84 8.39
N GLU A 87 -13.87 15.01 8.28
CA GLU A 87 -13.89 13.68 8.90
C GLU A 87 -12.82 12.76 8.29
N ALA A 88 -12.65 12.79 6.97
CA ALA A 88 -11.61 12.02 6.28
C ALA A 88 -10.20 12.41 6.71
N VAL A 89 -9.89 13.70 6.74
CA VAL A 89 -8.60 14.22 7.21
C VAL A 89 -8.35 13.83 8.65
N ASN A 90 -9.34 13.98 9.53
CA ASN A 90 -9.21 13.61 10.95
C ASN A 90 -8.94 12.11 11.12
N LEU A 91 -9.70 11.24 10.44
CA LEU A 91 -9.50 9.80 10.50
C LEU A 91 -8.09 9.41 10.03
N LEU A 92 -7.67 9.91 8.88
CA LEU A 92 -6.37 9.58 8.28
C LEU A 92 -5.20 10.06 9.15
N LYS A 93 -5.28 11.28 9.71
CA LYS A 93 -4.22 11.82 10.60
C LYS A 93 -4.12 11.04 11.91
N LYS A 94 -5.25 10.75 12.57
CA LYS A 94 -5.25 9.87 13.76
C LYS A 94 -4.70 8.48 13.43
N THR A 95 -5.03 7.95 12.25
CA THR A 95 -4.52 6.65 11.83
C THR A 95 -3.01 6.69 11.57
N GLN A 96 -2.49 7.75 10.92
CA GLN A 96 -1.03 7.95 10.78
C GLN A 96 -0.35 7.95 12.16
N GLU A 97 -0.89 8.68 13.13
CA GLU A 97 -0.37 8.75 14.50
C GLU A 97 -0.42 7.39 15.22
N ALA A 98 -1.53 6.66 15.11
CA ALA A 98 -1.68 5.33 15.70
C ALA A 98 -0.63 4.35 15.15
N LEU A 99 -0.51 4.31 13.83
CA LEU A 99 0.34 3.35 13.13
C LEU A 99 1.83 3.65 13.30
N ILE A 100 2.23 4.94 13.34
CA ILE A 100 3.63 5.31 13.56
C ILE A 100 4.06 5.01 15.00
N THR A 101 3.19 5.30 15.98
CA THR A 101 3.50 5.18 17.42
C THR A 101 3.59 3.72 17.85
N GLU A 102 2.60 2.90 17.48
CA GLU A 102 2.49 1.51 17.94
C GLU A 102 3.22 0.51 17.04
N GLY A 103 3.38 0.82 15.76
CA GLY A 103 3.88 -0.12 14.75
C GLY A 103 5.11 0.33 13.96
N LYS A 104 5.52 1.61 14.07
CA LYS A 104 6.47 2.24 13.13
C LYS A 104 6.04 2.03 11.67
N LEU A 105 4.74 2.08 11.45
CA LEU A 105 4.11 1.93 10.15
C LEU A 105 3.75 3.31 9.62
N ARG A 106 4.08 3.58 8.35
CA ARG A 106 3.71 4.81 7.68
C ARG A 106 2.52 4.55 6.77
N LEU A 107 1.41 5.24 7.04
CA LEU A 107 0.29 5.35 6.11
C LEU A 107 0.59 6.47 5.11
N HIS A 108 0.69 6.12 3.84
CA HIS A 108 1.14 6.99 2.75
C HIS A 108 0.44 6.59 1.43
N LYS A 109 0.79 7.25 0.32
CA LYS A 109 0.11 7.13 -0.98
C LYS A 109 -1.37 7.51 -0.90
N ILE A 110 -1.67 8.54 -0.12
CA ILE A 110 -3.01 9.08 0.07
C ILE A 110 -3.50 9.65 -1.27
N ALA A 111 -4.72 9.26 -1.64
CA ALA A 111 -5.44 9.78 -2.78
C ALA A 111 -6.93 9.93 -2.41
N SER A 112 -7.58 10.98 -2.92
CA SER A 112 -8.98 11.26 -2.65
C SER A 112 -9.62 11.97 -3.84
N ASN A 113 -10.93 11.75 -4.03
CA ASN A 113 -11.76 12.55 -4.93
C ASN A 113 -11.96 14.00 -4.43
N ASN A 114 -11.54 14.32 -3.20
CA ASN A 114 -11.64 15.66 -2.62
C ASN A 114 -10.25 16.30 -2.46
N LYS A 115 -10.06 17.48 -3.06
CA LYS A 115 -8.79 18.23 -3.03
C LYS A 115 -8.41 18.69 -1.63
N GLU A 116 -9.37 19.12 -0.81
CA GLU A 116 -9.12 19.57 0.57
C GLU A 116 -8.51 18.45 1.41
N VAL A 117 -8.92 17.19 1.16
CA VAL A 117 -8.31 16.03 1.82
C VAL A 117 -6.86 15.88 1.42
N MET A 118 -6.53 15.99 0.13
CA MET A 118 -5.15 15.86 -0.35
C MET A 118 -4.26 17.01 0.12
N GLU A 119 -4.77 18.24 0.17
CA GLU A 119 -4.03 19.43 0.65
C GLU A 119 -3.68 19.36 2.15
N ALA A 120 -4.38 18.52 2.91
CA ALA A 120 -4.15 18.37 4.34
C ALA A 120 -2.93 17.50 4.70
N PHE A 121 -2.28 16.85 3.72
CA PHE A 121 -1.14 15.96 3.88
C PHE A 121 0.10 16.48 3.13
N PRO A 122 1.30 16.17 3.61
CA PRO A 122 2.52 16.59 2.92
C PRO A 122 2.71 15.79 1.62
N PRO A 123 3.37 16.35 0.59
CA PRO A 123 3.52 15.71 -0.72
C PRO A 123 4.05 14.28 -0.67
N GLU A 124 5.00 13.99 0.23
CA GLU A 124 5.59 12.66 0.39
C GLU A 124 4.61 11.57 0.87
N ASP A 125 3.48 11.96 1.45
CA ASP A 125 2.41 11.04 1.86
C ASP A 125 1.34 10.87 0.77
N LEU A 126 1.35 11.68 -0.29
CA LEU A 126 0.42 11.56 -1.42
C LEU A 126 0.85 10.44 -2.38
N ALA A 127 -0.07 9.98 -3.24
CA ALA A 127 0.30 9.08 -4.32
C ALA A 127 1.27 9.76 -5.31
N LYS A 128 2.19 8.99 -5.94
CA LYS A 128 3.31 9.52 -6.75
C LYS A 128 2.93 10.53 -7.83
N ASN A 129 1.77 10.38 -8.45
CA ASN A 129 1.24 11.27 -9.49
C ASN A 129 0.48 12.49 -8.93
N LEU A 130 0.30 12.55 -7.61
CA LEU A 130 -0.33 13.65 -6.88
C LEU A 130 0.70 14.55 -6.16
N GLU A 131 1.90 14.05 -5.86
CA GLU A 131 2.95 14.78 -5.13
C GLU A 131 3.33 16.13 -5.77
N ASN A 132 3.25 16.23 -7.11
CA ASN A 132 3.61 17.42 -7.88
C ASN A 132 2.41 18.09 -8.55
N LEU A 133 1.18 17.66 -8.23
CA LEU A 133 -0.01 18.22 -8.84
C LEU A 133 -0.22 19.62 -8.25
N LYS A 134 -0.14 20.65 -9.10
CA LYS A 134 -0.70 21.96 -8.73
C LYS A 134 -2.21 21.76 -8.67
N LEU A 135 -2.75 21.64 -7.45
CA LEU A 135 -4.17 21.36 -7.21
C LEU A 135 -5.10 22.46 -7.74
N THR A 136 -4.54 23.58 -8.20
CA THR A 136 -5.23 24.65 -8.94
C THR A 136 -5.46 24.25 -10.40
N ASP A 137 -6.75 24.11 -10.76
CA ASP A 137 -7.33 24.04 -12.12
C ASP A 137 -6.95 22.88 -13.05
N GLN A 138 -6.17 21.90 -12.60
CA GLN A 138 -5.97 20.65 -13.35
C GLN A 138 -6.96 19.56 -12.91
N ALA A 139 -7.44 18.78 -13.89
CA ALA A 139 -8.20 17.55 -13.68
C ALA A 139 -7.39 16.58 -12.80
N LEU A 140 -8.04 15.93 -11.84
CA LEU A 140 -7.37 14.97 -10.98
C LEU A 140 -6.98 13.72 -11.79
N PRO A 141 -5.76 13.20 -11.59
CA PRO A 141 -5.31 12.04 -12.34
C PRO A 141 -6.07 10.79 -11.91
N VAL A 142 -6.17 9.83 -12.83
CA VAL A 142 -6.66 8.48 -12.54
C VAL A 142 -5.69 7.79 -11.57
N GLN A 143 -6.24 7.13 -10.56
CA GLN A 143 -5.54 6.29 -9.61
C GLN A 143 -5.84 4.81 -9.88
N HIS A 144 -5.10 3.94 -9.20
CA HIS A 144 -5.42 2.52 -9.13
C HIS A 144 -5.67 2.14 -7.67
N SER A 145 -6.75 1.40 -7.43
CA SER A 145 -7.08 0.83 -6.13
C SER A 145 -7.45 -0.64 -6.32
N LEU A 146 -6.72 -1.54 -5.65
CA LEU A 146 -6.94 -2.99 -5.76
C LEU A 146 -6.95 -3.54 -7.19
N GLY A 147 -6.14 -2.93 -8.07
CA GLY A 147 -6.07 -3.26 -9.49
C GLY A 147 -7.10 -2.56 -10.37
N ILE A 148 -8.10 -1.87 -9.82
CA ILE A 148 -9.15 -1.19 -10.59
C ILE A 148 -8.76 0.28 -10.80
N ARG A 149 -9.05 0.85 -11.99
CA ARG A 149 -8.87 2.28 -12.22
C ARG A 149 -9.92 3.05 -11.45
N TRP A 150 -9.50 4.12 -10.77
CA TRP A 150 -10.37 5.04 -10.05
C TRP A 150 -10.15 6.46 -10.58
N SER A 151 -11.19 7.01 -11.20
CA SER A 151 -11.23 8.42 -11.60
C SER A 151 -11.59 9.27 -10.39
N LEU A 152 -10.64 10.08 -9.91
CA LEU A 152 -10.84 10.93 -8.74
C LEU A 152 -11.84 12.07 -9.02
N ASP A 153 -11.83 12.65 -10.23
CA ASP A 153 -12.71 13.76 -10.58
C ASP A 153 -14.20 13.37 -10.58
N SER A 154 -14.50 12.20 -11.13
CA SER A 154 -15.88 11.71 -11.26
C SER A 154 -16.28 10.76 -10.13
N ASP A 155 -15.34 10.39 -9.26
CA ASP A 155 -15.48 9.36 -8.25
C ASP A 155 -16.06 8.04 -8.80
N THR A 156 -15.46 7.53 -9.88
CA THR A 156 -15.92 6.31 -10.55
C THR A 156 -14.81 5.30 -10.72
N PHE A 157 -15.15 4.03 -10.50
CA PHE A 157 -14.30 2.90 -10.89
C PHE A 157 -14.52 2.57 -12.37
N SER A 158 -13.42 2.29 -13.06
CA SER A 158 -13.43 1.92 -14.47
C SER A 158 -12.49 0.75 -14.74
N PHE A 159 -12.72 0.07 -15.86
CA PHE A 159 -11.88 -1.01 -16.35
C PHE A 159 -11.36 -0.63 -17.74
N ASP A 160 -10.08 -0.90 -17.99
CA ASP A 160 -9.54 -0.84 -19.34
C ASP A 160 -9.57 -2.24 -19.92
N ILE A 161 -10.41 -2.47 -20.92
CA ILE A 161 -10.54 -3.78 -21.55
C ILE A 161 -9.67 -3.77 -22.80
N SER A 162 -8.53 -4.47 -22.74
CA SER A 162 -7.72 -4.71 -23.93
C SER A 162 -8.53 -5.52 -24.95
N THR A 163 -8.66 -4.98 -26.16
CA THR A 163 -9.28 -5.66 -27.32
C THR A 163 -8.23 -6.41 -28.16
N GLU A 164 -7.00 -6.51 -27.68
CA GLU A 164 -5.94 -7.22 -28.38
C GLU A 164 -6.28 -8.71 -28.52
N ASP A 165 -6.18 -9.20 -29.76
CA ASP A 165 -6.32 -10.62 -30.05
C ASP A 165 -5.09 -11.37 -29.52
N ARG A 166 -5.29 -12.21 -28.50
CA ARG A 166 -4.23 -12.99 -27.86
C ARG A 166 -4.50 -14.48 -28.05
N PRO A 167 -3.46 -15.31 -28.27
CA PRO A 167 -3.64 -16.75 -28.47
C PRO A 167 -4.44 -17.38 -27.33
N TYR A 168 -5.47 -18.17 -27.65
CA TYR A 168 -6.35 -18.84 -26.68
C TYR A 168 -5.60 -19.91 -25.89
N SER A 169 -4.83 -19.44 -24.92
CA SER A 169 -3.95 -20.19 -24.05
C SER A 169 -4.07 -19.62 -22.65
N ARG A 170 -3.73 -20.40 -21.62
CA ARG A 170 -3.73 -19.91 -20.24
C ARG A 170 -2.92 -18.62 -20.08
N ARG A 171 -1.78 -18.49 -20.77
CA ARG A 171 -0.97 -17.27 -20.78
C ARG A 171 -1.67 -16.12 -21.50
N GLY A 172 -2.27 -16.37 -22.67
CA GLY A 172 -3.04 -15.37 -23.41
C GLY A 172 -4.18 -14.80 -22.56
N VAL A 173 -5.03 -15.67 -22.00
CA VAL A 173 -6.15 -15.28 -21.13
C VAL A 173 -5.67 -14.51 -19.90
N LEU A 174 -4.68 -15.03 -19.16
CA LEU A 174 -4.13 -14.32 -17.99
C LEU A 174 -3.55 -12.96 -18.36
N SER A 175 -2.91 -12.84 -19.51
CA SER A 175 -2.30 -11.60 -19.95
C SER A 175 -3.33 -10.55 -20.42
N THR A 176 -4.51 -10.98 -20.88
CA THR A 176 -5.65 -10.11 -21.19
C THR A 176 -6.35 -9.65 -19.91
N ILE A 177 -6.49 -10.53 -18.91
CA ILE A 177 -7.16 -10.23 -17.63
C ILE A 177 -6.26 -9.38 -16.71
N ASN A 178 -4.96 -9.67 -16.65
CA ASN A 178 -4.00 -9.00 -15.76
C ASN A 178 -3.35 -7.77 -16.40
N TYR A 179 -4.06 -7.07 -17.29
CA TYR A 179 -3.58 -5.80 -17.86
C TYR A 179 -3.75 -4.70 -16.79
N PHE A 180 -2.84 -4.67 -15.82
CA PHE A 180 -2.80 -3.72 -14.70
C PHE A 180 -1.42 -3.06 -14.62
#